data_AF-M1DIF2-F1
#
_entry.id   AF-M1DIF2-F1
#
_cell.length_a   1.000
_cell.length_b   1.000
_cell.length_c   1.000
_cell.angle_alpha   90.00
_cell.angle_beta   90.00
_cell.angle_gamma   90.00
#
_symmetry.space_group_name_H-M   'P 1'
#
loop_
_entity.id
_entity.type
_entity.pdbx_description
1 polymer ?
#
loop_
_entity_poly.entity_id
_entity_poly.type
_entity_poly.pdbx_seq_one_letter_code
_entity_poly.pdbx_strand_id
1 'polypeptide(L)'
;MSFDSANDDYKILRIPKGWNEYCKDVPGEILSLKSGYWRKIDAYPRKILSRLYGIHSLTIIHGAFHWVAMSRDTCFVVSFNISHEVFGEIIPLPEKMWLANGHIGVSELGGMLCAYTNGYYQRKRTFKLWVLKDYGLKDSWNEVISIAE
;
A
#
# COMPACT_ATOMS: atom_id res chain seq x y z
N MET A 1 -10.98 7.07 1.32
CA MET A 1 -12.42 6.82 1.55
C MET A 1 -12.88 5.79 0.53
N SER A 2 -13.77 4.89 0.89
CA SER A 2 -14.39 3.93 -0.04
C SER A 2 -15.80 3.60 0.43
N PHE A 3 -16.62 3.09 -0.49
CA PHE A 3 -17.96 2.59 -0.18
C PHE A 3 -17.86 1.19 0.42
N ASP A 4 -18.48 1.02 1.56
CA ASP A 4 -18.72 -0.25 2.22
C ASP A 4 -20.08 -0.81 1.79
N SER A 5 -20.04 -1.72 0.83
CA SER A 5 -21.23 -2.40 0.32
C SER A 5 -21.95 -3.28 1.35
N ALA A 6 -21.27 -3.77 2.38
CA ALA A 6 -21.86 -4.67 3.38
C ALA A 6 -22.80 -3.92 4.34
N ASN A 7 -22.51 -2.65 4.61
CA ASN A 7 -23.30 -1.79 5.52
C ASN A 7 -23.98 -0.61 4.79
N ASP A 8 -23.85 -0.58 3.46
CA ASP A 8 -24.33 0.52 2.61
C ASP A 8 -23.82 1.89 3.11
N ASP A 9 -22.55 1.97 3.48
CA ASP A 9 -21.96 3.13 4.16
C ASP A 9 -20.71 3.64 3.43
N TYR A 10 -20.33 4.88 3.65
CA TYR A 10 -19.01 5.36 3.28
C TYR A 10 -18.11 5.34 4.49
N LYS A 11 -16.91 4.76 4.32
CA LYS A 11 -15.92 4.68 5.39
C LYS A 11 -14.63 5.39 4.99
N ILE A 12 -14.00 6.05 5.97
CA ILE A 12 -12.69 6.67 5.82
C ILE A 12 -11.68 5.90 6.67
N LEU A 13 -10.70 5.29 6.02
CA LEU A 13 -9.56 4.67 6.68
C LEU A 13 -8.48 5.73 6.95
N ARG A 14 -8.06 5.85 8.21
CA ARG A 14 -6.89 6.60 8.63
C ARG A 14 -5.75 5.64 8.94
N ILE A 15 -4.71 5.71 8.13
CA ILE A 15 -3.50 4.93 8.31
C ILE A 15 -2.50 5.79 9.10
N PRO A 16 -2.03 5.34 10.26
CA PRO A 16 -1.06 6.07 11.05
C PRO A 16 0.26 6.16 10.27
N LYS A 17 0.85 7.36 10.25
CA LYS A 17 2.14 7.57 9.61
C LYS A 17 3.23 7.07 10.55
N GLY A 18 3.91 5.98 10.18
CA GLY A 18 5.08 5.50 10.92
C GLY A 18 6.29 6.35 10.56
N TRP A 19 6.67 7.32 11.41
CA TRP A 19 7.88 8.14 11.18
C TRP A 19 9.16 7.46 11.69
N ASN A 20 9.04 6.59 12.69
CA ASN A 20 10.13 5.82 13.26
C ASN A 20 9.58 4.59 13.99
N GLU A 21 10.49 3.77 14.52
CA GLU A 21 10.16 2.52 15.20
C GLU A 21 9.36 2.67 16.50
N TYR A 22 9.26 3.87 17.04
CA TYR A 22 8.47 4.18 18.23
C TYR A 22 7.00 4.49 17.91
N CYS A 23 6.66 4.69 16.62
CA CYS A 23 5.29 4.92 16.16
C CYS A 23 4.53 3.61 15.83
N LYS A 24 5.09 2.44 16.16
CA LYS A 24 4.55 1.11 15.81
C LYS A 24 3.23 0.76 16.50
N ASP A 25 2.87 1.49 17.56
CA ASP A 25 1.73 1.17 18.42
C ASP A 25 0.50 2.06 18.19
N VAL A 26 0.53 2.97 17.20
CA VAL A 26 -0.67 3.75 16.85
C VAL A 26 -1.58 2.83 16.02
N PRO A 27 -2.79 2.48 16.50
CA PRO A 27 -3.72 1.68 15.72
C PRO A 27 -4.23 2.48 14.52
N GLY A 28 -4.67 1.76 13.48
CA GLY A 28 -5.49 2.37 12.45
C GLY A 28 -6.82 2.87 13.02
N GLU A 29 -7.44 3.83 12.34
CA GLU A 29 -8.79 4.29 12.70
C GLU A 29 -9.70 4.26 11.46
N ILE A 30 -10.98 4.00 11.68
CA ILE A 30 -12.02 4.08 10.66
C ILE A 30 -13.13 5.01 11.13
N LEU A 31 -13.54 5.93 10.25
CA LEU A 31 -14.76 6.71 10.38
C LEU A 31 -15.85 6.06 9.53
N SER A 32 -16.99 5.74 10.14
CA SER A 32 -18.23 5.47 9.41
C SER A 32 -18.97 6.78 9.22
N LEU A 33 -19.38 7.11 7.98
CA LEU A 33 -20.12 8.34 7.73
C LEU A 33 -21.53 8.26 8.29
N LYS A 34 -22.20 7.10 8.21
CA LYS A 34 -23.51 6.88 8.85
C LYS A 34 -23.47 7.11 10.37
N SER A 35 -22.42 6.64 11.04
CA SER A 35 -22.31 6.77 12.50
C SER A 35 -21.72 8.12 12.94
N GLY A 36 -20.90 8.75 12.08
CA GLY A 36 -20.29 10.04 12.33
C GLY A 36 -19.11 10.03 13.32
N TYR A 37 -18.62 8.85 13.75
CA TYR A 37 -17.53 8.75 14.72
C TYR A 37 -16.37 7.84 14.27
N TRP A 38 -15.18 8.19 14.73
CA TRP A 38 -13.98 7.38 14.56
C TRP A 38 -13.96 6.23 15.56
N ARG A 39 -13.56 5.05 15.09
CA ARG A 39 -13.23 3.90 15.95
C ARG A 39 -11.87 3.34 15.59
N LYS A 40 -11.21 2.75 16.57
CA LYS A 40 -9.93 2.05 16.38
C LYS A 40 -10.18 0.72 15.68
N ILE A 41 -9.27 0.36 14.78
CA ILE A 41 -9.19 -0.99 14.22
C ILE A 41 -7.96 -1.70 14.77
N ASP A 42 -7.94 -3.01 14.66
CA ASP A 42 -6.81 -3.81 15.11
C ASP A 42 -5.49 -3.31 14.51
N ALA A 43 -4.45 -3.34 15.34
CA ALA A 43 -3.13 -2.97 14.91
C ALA A 43 -2.59 -4.01 13.92
N TYR A 44 -2.16 -3.55 12.76
CA TYR A 44 -1.43 -4.36 11.79
C TYR A 44 -0.16 -4.97 12.43
N PRO A 45 0.32 -6.16 12.02
CA PRO A 45 1.48 -6.84 12.61
C PRO A 45 2.61 -5.92 13.06
N ARG A 46 2.90 -6.02 14.36
CA ARG A 46 3.92 -5.25 15.09
C ARG A 46 5.26 -5.42 14.38
N LYS A 47 5.73 -4.38 13.66
CA LYS A 47 7.07 -4.13 13.06
C LYS A 47 7.00 -3.43 11.69
N ILE A 48 5.81 -3.16 11.17
CA ILE A 48 5.62 -2.59 9.85
C ILE A 48 5.38 -1.08 9.94
N LEU A 49 6.10 -0.30 9.13
CA LEU A 49 5.94 1.14 9.00
C LEU A 49 5.27 1.47 7.67
N SER A 50 4.08 2.07 7.71
CA SER A 50 3.42 2.56 6.50
C SER A 50 4.19 3.75 5.92
N ARG A 51 4.72 3.59 4.70
CA ARG A 51 5.46 4.64 3.99
C ARG A 51 4.47 5.46 3.16
N LEU A 52 3.68 6.28 3.83
CA LEU A 52 2.74 7.20 3.20
C LEU A 52 3.32 8.62 3.23
N TYR A 53 3.85 9.08 2.10
CA TYR A 53 4.04 10.51 1.86
C TYR A 53 2.75 11.08 1.30
N GLY A 54 2.50 12.39 1.46
CA GLY A 54 1.27 13.04 0.96
C GLY A 54 1.07 12.96 -0.57
N ILE A 55 2.05 12.43 -1.28
CA ILE A 55 2.08 12.17 -2.72
C ILE A 55 1.81 10.69 -3.08
N HIS A 56 1.67 9.80 -2.10
CA HIS A 56 1.43 8.38 -2.34
C HIS A 56 -0.08 8.12 -2.47
N SER A 57 -0.47 7.60 -3.63
CA SER A 57 -1.82 7.11 -3.87
C SER A 57 -2.06 5.79 -3.14
N LEU A 58 -3.17 5.73 -2.42
CA LEU A 58 -3.83 4.46 -2.12
C LEU A 58 -4.47 4.00 -3.43
N THR A 59 -4.30 2.73 -3.78
CA THR A 59 -5.08 2.12 -4.86
C THR A 59 -6.15 1.21 -4.27
N ILE A 60 -7.27 1.03 -4.98
CA ILE A 60 -8.35 0.14 -4.54
C ILE A 60 -8.50 -0.96 -5.59
N ILE A 61 -8.33 -2.21 -5.17
CA ILE A 61 -8.45 -3.38 -6.04
C ILE A 61 -9.24 -4.45 -5.30
N HIS A 62 -10.23 -5.04 -5.97
CA HIS A 62 -11.11 -6.06 -5.39
C HIS A 62 -11.71 -5.67 -4.03
N GLY A 63 -12.07 -4.39 -3.86
CA GLY A 63 -12.69 -3.87 -2.62
C GLY A 63 -11.72 -3.64 -1.45
N ALA A 64 -10.42 -3.83 -1.64
CA ALA A 64 -9.40 -3.54 -0.64
C ALA A 64 -8.55 -2.33 -1.04
N PHE A 65 -8.17 -1.51 -0.07
CA PHE A 65 -7.10 -0.53 -0.24
C PHE A 65 -5.76 -1.23 -0.27
N HIS A 66 -4.84 -0.73 -1.09
CA HIS A 66 -3.46 -1.15 -1.15
C HIS A 66 -2.53 0.04 -1.00
N TRP A 67 -1.46 -0.13 -0.22
CA TRP A 67 -0.39 0.85 -0.08
C TRP A 67 0.96 0.20 0.23
N VAL A 68 2.03 0.96 0.02
CA VAL A 68 3.39 0.54 0.34
C VAL A 68 3.67 0.74 1.82
N ALA A 69 4.22 -0.29 2.43
CA ALA A 69 4.82 -0.24 3.75
C ALA A 69 6.22 -0.86 3.74
N MET A 70 6.99 -0.59 4.79
CA MET A 70 8.37 -1.01 4.90
C MET A 70 8.70 -1.52 6.29
N SER A 71 9.66 -2.44 6.35
CA SER A 71 10.40 -2.79 7.57
C SER A 71 11.85 -2.32 7.42
N ARG A 72 12.75 -2.72 8.32
CA ARG A 72 14.18 -2.40 8.20
C ARG A 72 14.80 -2.96 6.92
N ASP A 73 14.34 -4.13 6.49
CA ASP A 73 15.05 -4.95 5.51
C ASP A 73 14.25 -5.16 4.22
N THR A 74 13.00 -4.68 4.12
CA THR A 74 12.16 -4.94 2.95
C THR A 74 10.99 -3.96 2.82
N CYS A 75 10.48 -3.84 1.59
CA CYS A 75 9.23 -3.15 1.25
C CYS A 75 8.17 -4.17 0.81
N PHE A 76 6.91 -3.87 1.10
CA PHE A 76 5.79 -4.74 0.75
C PHE A 76 4.52 -3.92 0.55
N VAL A 77 3.55 -4.52 -0.12
CA VAL A 77 2.19 -3.99 -0.25
C VAL A 77 1.33 -4.56 0.87
N VAL A 78 0.64 -3.67 1.58
CA VAL A 78 -0.39 -4.01 2.57
C VAL A 78 -1.74 -3.83 1.91
N SER A 79 -2.67 -4.72 2.23
CA SER A 79 -4.07 -4.61 1.82
C SER A 79 -5.02 -4.52 3.00
N PHE A 80 -6.09 -3.74 2.86
CA PHE A 80 -7.16 -3.64 3.86
C PHE A 80 -8.53 -3.58 3.20
N ASN A 81 -9.37 -4.57 3.47
CA ASN A 81 -10.75 -4.60 3.00
C ASN A 81 -11.61 -3.71 3.90
N ILE A 82 -12.20 -2.66 3.33
CA ILE A 82 -12.97 -1.68 4.12
C ILE A 82 -14.33 -2.22 4.58
N SER A 83 -14.92 -3.15 3.83
CA SER A 83 -16.24 -3.71 4.11
C SER A 83 -16.21 -4.73 5.23
N HIS A 84 -15.22 -5.62 5.17
CA HIS A 84 -15.02 -6.65 6.18
C HIS A 84 -14.07 -6.20 7.29
N GLU A 85 -13.42 -5.04 7.12
CA GLU A 85 -12.51 -4.43 8.09
C GLU A 85 -11.33 -5.33 8.48
N VAL A 86 -10.89 -6.16 7.54
CA VAL A 86 -9.80 -7.10 7.72
C VAL A 86 -8.59 -6.70 6.89
N PHE A 87 -7.41 -6.90 7.46
CA PHE A 87 -6.17 -6.86 6.70
C PHE A 87 -6.06 -8.10 5.83
N GLY A 88 -5.66 -7.91 4.58
CA GLY A 88 -5.33 -9.01 3.69
C GLY A 88 -3.87 -9.44 3.84
N GLU A 89 -3.43 -10.28 2.90
CA GLU A 89 -2.08 -10.78 2.88
C GLU A 89 -1.04 -9.69 2.61
N ILE A 90 0.16 -9.91 3.17
CA ILE A 90 1.34 -9.07 2.92
C ILE A 90 2.01 -9.55 1.65
N ILE A 91 2.11 -8.67 0.66
CA ILE A 91 2.72 -9.00 -0.63
C ILE A 91 4.13 -8.38 -0.68
N PRO A 92 5.20 -9.18 -0.62
CA PRO A 92 6.56 -8.67 -0.75
C PRO A 92 6.75 -7.94 -2.08
N LEU A 93 7.44 -6.81 -2.05
CA LEU A 93 7.87 -6.14 -3.29
C LEU A 93 9.23 -6.72 -3.73
N PRO A 94 9.51 -6.82 -5.04
CA PRO A 94 10.82 -7.21 -5.55
C PRO A 94 11.95 -6.35 -4.96
N GLU A 95 13.04 -6.98 -4.52
CA GLU A 95 14.19 -6.29 -3.89
C GLU A 95 14.73 -5.14 -4.74
N LYS A 96 14.77 -5.34 -6.06
CA LYS A 96 15.24 -4.36 -7.05
C LYS A 96 14.47 -3.02 -7.00
N MET A 97 13.26 -2.99 -6.44
CA MET A 97 12.44 -1.77 -6.37
C MET A 97 12.91 -0.77 -5.30
N TRP A 98 13.46 -1.24 -4.18
CA TRP A 98 13.76 -0.37 -3.04
C TRP A 98 15.26 -0.19 -2.79
N LEU A 99 16.10 -0.86 -3.58
CA LEU A 99 17.55 -0.63 -3.62
C LEU A 99 17.94 0.67 -4.34
N ALA A 100 17.06 1.22 -5.18
CA ALA A 100 17.29 2.49 -5.86
C ALA A 100 16.75 3.66 -5.01
N ASN A 101 17.53 4.73 -4.87
CA ASN A 101 17.07 5.97 -4.23
C ASN A 101 15.90 6.55 -5.04
N GLY A 102 14.69 6.35 -4.54
CA GLY A 102 13.46 6.67 -5.26
C GLY A 102 12.20 6.54 -4.42
N HIS A 103 11.09 7.00 -4.98
CA HIS A 103 9.76 6.81 -4.42
C HIS A 103 9.17 5.53 -4.98
N ILE A 104 8.44 4.81 -4.12
CA ILE A 104 7.73 3.59 -4.46
C ILE A 104 6.26 3.85 -4.19
N GLY A 105 5.43 3.54 -5.17
CA GLY A 105 3.98 3.65 -5.05
C GLY A 105 3.28 2.44 -5.62
N VAL A 106 1.97 2.40 -5.42
CA VAL A 106 1.08 1.41 -6.01
C VAL A 106 0.02 2.10 -6.85
N SER A 107 -0.42 1.41 -7.90
CA SER A 107 -1.47 1.84 -8.81
C SER A 107 -2.30 0.65 -9.28
N GLU A 108 -3.35 0.92 -10.01
CA GLU A 108 -4.17 -0.09 -10.70
C GLU A 108 -3.96 0.07 -12.22
N LEU A 109 -3.90 -1.07 -12.92
CA LEU A 109 -3.85 -1.12 -14.38
C LEU A 109 -4.64 -2.33 -14.88
N GLY A 110 -5.80 -2.09 -15.51
CA GLY A 110 -6.60 -3.17 -16.12
C GLY A 110 -7.13 -4.19 -15.10
N GLY A 111 -7.47 -3.76 -13.89
CA GLY A 111 -7.88 -4.58 -12.76
C GLY A 111 -6.72 -5.19 -11.97
N MET A 112 -5.47 -4.98 -12.39
CA MET A 112 -4.29 -5.60 -11.76
C MET A 112 -3.56 -4.63 -10.83
N LEU A 113 -3.03 -5.18 -9.73
CA LEU A 113 -2.21 -4.42 -8.80
C LEU A 113 -0.84 -4.14 -9.41
N CYS A 114 -0.48 -2.87 -9.45
CA CYS A 114 0.82 -2.43 -9.93
C CYS A 114 1.62 -1.80 -8.81
N ALA A 115 2.93 -1.96 -8.90
CA ALA A 115 3.91 -1.22 -8.12
C ALA A 115 4.82 -0.47 -9.08
N TYR A 116 5.16 0.77 -8.74
CA TYR A 116 6.05 1.56 -9.56
C TYR A 116 7.14 2.20 -8.72
N THR A 117 8.26 2.48 -9.38
CA THR A 117 9.34 3.28 -8.80
C THR A 117 9.66 4.45 -9.70
N ASN A 118 9.91 5.60 -9.08
CA ASN A 118 10.58 6.71 -9.73
C ASN A 118 11.86 7.01 -8.94
N GLY A 119 12.99 7.16 -9.62
CA GLY A 119 14.25 7.31 -8.91
C GLY A 119 15.39 7.72 -9.81
N TYR A 120 16.58 7.74 -9.23
CA TYR A 120 17.80 7.98 -9.96
C TYR A 120 18.67 6.73 -9.96
N TYR A 121 19.03 6.28 -11.16
CA TYR A 121 20.01 5.21 -11.35
C TYR A 121 21.11 5.73 -12.28
N GLN A 122 22.37 5.66 -11.85
CA GLN A 122 23.51 6.16 -12.64
C GLN A 122 23.32 7.61 -13.15
N ARG A 123 22.79 8.50 -12.29
CA ARG A 123 22.47 9.92 -12.60
C ARG A 123 21.36 10.13 -13.66
N LYS A 124 20.70 9.05 -14.09
CA LYS A 124 19.55 9.10 -14.98
C LYS A 124 18.26 8.97 -14.20
N ARG A 125 17.23 9.72 -14.60
CA ARG A 125 15.89 9.55 -14.04
C ARG A 125 15.33 8.24 -14.59
N THR A 126 14.87 7.38 -13.70
CA THR A 126 14.29 6.09 -14.09
C THR A 126 12.85 5.99 -13.60
N PHE A 127 12.02 5.36 -14.42
CA PHE A 127 10.68 4.94 -14.06
C PHE A 127 10.53 3.46 -14.40
N LYS A 128 10.04 2.68 -13.44
CA LYS A 128 9.77 1.27 -13.65
C LYS A 128 8.39 0.92 -13.12
N LEU A 129 7.71 0.01 -13.82
CA LEU A 129 6.39 -0.49 -13.46
C LEU A 129 6.42 -2.01 -13.42
N TRP A 130 5.85 -2.57 -12.38
CA TRP A 130 5.62 -4.00 -12.23
C TRP A 130 4.15 -4.26 -12.02
N VAL A 131 3.67 -5.36 -12.61
CA VAL A 131 2.30 -5.85 -12.48
C VAL A 131 2.34 -7.14 -11.68
N LEU A 132 1.45 -7.25 -10.68
CA LEU A 132 1.19 -8.48 -9.97
C LEU A 132 0.24 -9.33 -10.82
N LYS A 133 0.73 -10.46 -11.36
CA LYS A 133 -0.09 -11.36 -12.19
C LYS A 133 -1.11 -12.13 -11.37
N ASP A 134 -0.61 -12.76 -10.30
CA ASP A 134 -1.40 -13.66 -9.47
C ASP A 134 -1.46 -13.08 -8.06
N TYR A 135 -2.66 -12.62 -7.69
CA TYR A 135 -2.92 -12.03 -6.39
C TYR A 135 -2.79 -13.10 -5.28
N GLY A 136 -1.94 -12.85 -4.28
CA GLY A 136 -1.66 -13.79 -3.17
C GLY A 136 -0.41 -14.67 -3.36
N LEU A 137 0.25 -14.62 -4.53
CA LEU A 137 1.54 -15.29 -4.73
C LEU A 137 2.70 -14.31 -4.58
N LYS A 138 3.68 -14.66 -3.73
CA LYS A 138 4.81 -13.79 -3.38
C LYS A 138 5.73 -13.45 -4.56
N ASP A 139 5.83 -14.33 -5.56
CA ASP A 139 6.78 -14.21 -6.67
C ASP A 139 6.12 -13.86 -8.02
N SER A 140 4.93 -13.24 -8.02
CA SER A 140 4.17 -12.97 -9.25
C SER A 140 4.37 -11.57 -9.84
N TRP A 141 5.29 -10.77 -9.31
CA TRP A 141 5.62 -9.44 -9.84
C TRP A 141 6.43 -9.53 -11.13
N ASN A 142 5.92 -8.93 -12.20
CA ASN A 142 6.56 -8.90 -13.51
C ASN A 142 6.87 -7.45 -13.90
N GLU A 143 8.12 -7.14 -14.24
CA GLU A 143 8.49 -5.83 -14.79
C GLU A 143 7.87 -5.71 -16.20
N VAL A 144 7.06 -4.68 -16.43
CA VAL A 144 6.38 -4.46 -17.72
C VAL A 144 6.84 -3.18 -18.41
N ILE A 145 7.36 -2.21 -17.66
CA ILE A 145 7.88 -0.95 -18.19
C ILE A 145 9.18 -0.61 -17.47
N SER A 146 10.19 -0.19 -18.24
CA SER A 146 11.43 0.40 -17.73
C SER A 146 11.86 1.53 -18.66
N ILE A 147 11.89 2.75 -18.13
CA ILE A 147 12.26 3.98 -18.84
C ILE A 147 13.44 4.62 -18.12
N ALA A 148 14.42 5.12 -18.87
CA ALA A 148 15.57 5.85 -18.36
C ALA A 148 15.88 7.08 -19.25
N GLU A 149 15.95 8.26 -18.64
CA GLU A 149 16.37 9.52 -19.27
C GLU A 149 17.89 9.72 -19.15
#